data_AF-A0A7K1J8E0-F1
#
_entry.id   AF-A0A7K1J8E0-F1
#
_cell.length_a   1.000
_cell.length_b   1.000
_cell.length_c   1.000
_cell.angle_alpha   90.00
_cell.angle_beta   90.00
_cell.angle_gamma   90.00
#
_symmetry.space_group_name_H-M   'P 1'
#
loop_
_entity.id
_entity.type
_entity.pdbx_description
1 polymer ?
#
loop_
_entity_poly.entity_id
_entity_poly.type
_entity_poly.pdbx_seq_one_letter_code
_entity_poly.pdbx_strand_id
1 'polypeptide(L)'
;MNHADLVTATAAYAAAKNAHDADAVAAAYASDGVYRSIGFGEPIQGHEALKGFYQALFTALPDYHGEFEGIAYGTDTAVAWGRFRGTIAADFLGLGAKIGRPVDIPVTFVCTFRDGLLLSDVGYFDVATFCEQTGIRLASLRPTIGGGFIPGYEAFWAAPDPDLVPQIGTEDLRSTWVGRPGEIVGINEYQDHIRDTTELIAGVQVEVIDFLAEDDVVFIEFVATGTVNGQPVRFTGLDRFHFRDGRVCDGLTMYDDSVIRRALEVGK
;
A
#
# COMPACT_ATOMS: atom_id res chain seq x y z
N MET A 1 3.84 21.79 32.15
CA MET A 1 5.06 20.95 32.09
C MET A 1 6.27 21.87 32.06
N ASN A 2 7.39 21.49 32.69
CA ASN A 2 8.62 22.29 32.63
C ASN A 2 9.54 21.77 31.51
N HIS A 3 10.58 22.55 31.15
CA HIS A 3 11.52 22.19 30.08
C HIS A 3 12.26 20.86 30.34
N ALA A 4 12.64 20.57 31.59
CA ALA A 4 13.34 19.33 31.92
C ALA A 4 12.44 18.11 31.70
N ASP A 5 11.15 18.20 32.03
CA ASP A 5 10.18 17.12 31.79
C ASP A 5 10.07 16.80 30.29
N LEU A 6 10.03 17.83 29.41
CA LEU A 6 10.00 17.65 27.95
C LEU A 6 11.26 16.95 27.43
N VAL A 7 12.43 17.35 27.93
CA VAL A 7 13.72 16.72 27.58
C VAL A 7 13.72 15.25 27.99
N THR A 8 13.28 14.94 29.22
CA THR A 8 13.19 13.56 29.71
C THR A 8 12.20 12.74 28.89
N ALA A 9 11.00 13.25 28.62
CA ALA A 9 9.98 12.53 27.85
C ALA A 9 10.44 12.25 26.42
N THR A 10 11.06 13.23 25.75
CA THR A 10 11.57 13.09 24.38
C THR A 10 12.73 12.08 24.33
N ALA A 11 13.65 12.12 25.30
CA ALA A 11 14.76 11.18 25.38
C ALA A 11 14.29 9.74 25.66
N ALA A 12 13.32 9.57 26.57
CA ALA A 12 12.73 8.26 26.88
C ALA A 12 12.04 7.66 25.66
N TYR A 13 11.27 8.47 24.92
CA TYR A 13 10.61 8.04 23.69
C TYR A 13 11.63 7.63 22.61
N ALA A 14 12.67 8.43 22.38
CA ALA A 14 13.72 8.08 21.42
C ALA A 14 14.48 6.80 21.83
N ALA A 15 14.78 6.64 23.12
CA ALA A 15 15.44 5.45 23.65
C ALA A 15 14.58 4.19 23.47
N ALA A 16 13.26 4.27 23.75
CA ALA A 16 12.34 3.17 23.55
C ALA A 16 12.29 2.73 22.07
N LYS A 17 12.27 3.69 21.13
CA LYS A 17 12.33 3.39 19.69
C LYS A 17 13.63 2.71 19.28
N ASN A 18 14.77 3.20 19.77
CA ASN A 18 16.08 2.63 19.46
C ASN A 18 16.36 1.29 20.16
N ALA A 19 15.61 0.98 21.22
CA ALA A 19 15.61 -0.33 21.88
C ALA A 19 14.57 -1.31 21.29
N HIS A 20 13.80 -0.88 20.29
CA HIS A 20 12.71 -1.63 19.66
C HIS A 20 11.62 -2.10 20.64
N ASP A 21 11.40 -1.34 21.72
CA ASP A 21 10.42 -1.66 22.75
C ASP A 21 9.09 -0.99 22.43
N ALA A 22 8.24 -1.70 21.67
CA ALA A 22 6.94 -1.19 21.25
C ALA A 22 5.98 -0.93 22.43
N ASP A 23 6.12 -1.67 23.54
CA ASP A 23 5.34 -1.46 24.75
C ASP A 23 5.74 -0.15 25.44
N ALA A 24 7.04 0.10 25.60
CA ALA A 24 7.56 1.35 26.15
C ALA A 24 7.26 2.54 25.25
N VAL A 25 7.32 2.36 23.92
CA VAL A 25 6.90 3.39 22.96
C VAL A 25 5.44 3.75 23.17
N ALA A 26 4.52 2.78 23.20
CA ALA A 26 3.10 3.07 23.40
C ALA A 26 2.85 3.73 24.76
N ALA A 27 3.52 3.29 25.83
CA ALA A 27 3.41 3.87 27.17
C ALA A 27 3.93 5.31 27.28
N ALA A 28 4.79 5.76 26.35
CA ALA A 28 5.25 7.15 26.28
C ALA A 28 4.15 8.11 25.79
N TYR A 29 3.11 7.61 25.12
CA TYR A 29 1.97 8.40 24.68
C TYR A 29 0.91 8.52 25.78
N ALA A 30 0.12 9.59 25.72
CA ALA A 30 -1.16 9.67 26.41
C ALA A 30 -2.08 8.55 25.87
N SER A 31 -3.06 8.12 26.67
CA SER A 31 -3.96 7.01 26.29
C SER A 31 -4.74 7.26 24.99
N ASP A 32 -4.98 8.54 24.66
CA ASP A 32 -5.63 9.05 23.45
C ASP A 32 -4.64 9.63 22.43
N GLY A 33 -3.33 9.45 22.65
CA GLY A 33 -2.26 10.02 21.84
C GLY A 33 -2.27 9.50 20.39
N VAL A 34 -1.74 10.31 19.48
CA VAL A 34 -1.81 10.07 18.03
C VAL A 34 -0.43 10.17 17.38
N TYR A 35 -0.08 9.19 16.57
CA TYR A 35 1.03 9.28 15.62
C TYR A 35 0.48 9.54 14.21
N ARG A 36 1.10 10.47 13.49
CA ARG A 36 0.80 10.75 12.08
C ARG A 36 2.09 10.85 11.28
N SER A 37 2.16 10.14 10.17
CA SER A 37 3.20 10.35 9.17
C SER A 37 2.59 11.05 7.96
N ILE A 38 3.10 12.22 7.59
CA ILE A 38 2.55 12.96 6.46
C ILE A 38 2.81 12.19 5.15
N GLY A 39 1.76 11.93 4.39
CA GLY A 39 1.83 11.18 3.14
C GLY A 39 1.95 9.65 3.29
N PHE A 40 1.78 9.12 4.51
CA PHE A 40 1.84 7.70 4.79
C PHE A 40 0.69 7.30 5.71
N GLY A 41 -0.30 6.57 5.15
CA GLY A 41 -1.39 5.95 5.90
C GLY A 41 -2.32 6.91 6.66
N GLU A 42 -3.23 6.31 7.41
CA GLU A 42 -4.13 7.01 8.34
C GLU A 42 -3.44 7.27 9.70
N PRO A 43 -3.91 8.25 10.49
CA PRO A 43 -3.41 8.47 11.84
C PRO A 43 -3.61 7.25 12.74
N ILE A 44 -2.61 6.99 13.58
CA ILE A 44 -2.59 5.85 14.49
C ILE A 44 -2.86 6.37 15.89
N GLN A 45 -3.99 5.99 16.47
CA GLN A 45 -4.47 6.55 17.74
C GLN A 45 -4.63 5.49 18.82
N GLY A 46 -4.15 5.81 20.02
CA GLY A 46 -4.28 4.99 21.21
C GLY A 46 -3.23 3.88 21.31
N HIS A 47 -3.00 3.41 22.54
CA HIS A 47 -1.87 2.53 22.87
C HIS A 47 -1.86 1.22 22.10
N GLU A 48 -3.01 0.57 21.91
CA GLU A 48 -3.09 -0.71 21.20
C GLU A 48 -2.65 -0.57 19.74
N ALA A 49 -3.20 0.42 19.02
CA ALA A 49 -2.87 0.68 17.63
C ALA A 49 -1.41 1.14 17.48
N LEU A 50 -0.93 2.02 18.36
CA LEU A 50 0.47 2.47 18.39
C LEU A 50 1.42 1.29 18.60
N LYS A 51 1.15 0.43 19.60
CA LYS A 51 1.95 -0.77 19.85
C LYS A 51 1.99 -1.68 18.63
N GLY A 52 0.85 -1.98 18.01
CA GLY A 52 0.78 -2.81 16.81
C GLY A 52 1.59 -2.23 15.65
N PHE A 53 1.51 -0.92 15.43
CA PHE A 53 2.29 -0.24 14.41
C PHE A 53 3.80 -0.32 14.66
N TYR A 54 4.28 -0.01 15.87
CA TYR A 54 5.71 -0.09 16.16
C TYR A 54 6.23 -1.52 16.16
N GLN A 55 5.44 -2.52 16.56
CA GLN A 55 5.78 -3.93 16.40
C GLN A 55 5.98 -4.30 14.92
N ALA A 56 5.09 -3.84 14.04
CA ALA A 56 5.23 -4.05 12.61
C ALA A 56 6.46 -3.32 12.04
N LEU A 57 6.71 -2.09 12.49
CA LEU A 57 7.89 -1.31 12.10
C LEU A 57 9.19 -2.01 12.49
N PHE A 58 9.33 -2.45 13.74
CA PHE A 58 10.54 -3.12 14.22
C PHE A 58 10.68 -4.55 13.66
N THR A 59 9.58 -5.19 13.29
CA THR A 59 9.64 -6.45 12.53
C THR A 59 10.19 -6.21 11.12
N ALA A 60 9.74 -5.15 10.45
CA ALA A 60 10.21 -4.77 9.13
C ALA A 60 11.65 -4.21 9.14
N LEU A 61 12.05 -3.50 10.19
CA LEU A 61 13.35 -2.86 10.38
C LEU A 61 13.94 -3.28 11.75
N PRO A 62 14.48 -4.51 11.88
CA PRO A 62 14.98 -5.04 13.16
C PRO A 62 16.25 -4.36 13.67
N ASP A 63 16.93 -3.61 12.80
CA ASP A 63 18.07 -2.74 13.09
C ASP A 63 17.68 -1.26 13.02
N TYR A 64 16.39 -0.93 13.19
CA TYR A 64 15.90 0.45 13.20
C TYR A 64 16.76 1.30 14.15
N HIS A 65 17.25 2.43 13.67
CA HIS A 65 18.02 3.37 14.48
C HIS A 65 17.68 4.81 14.11
N GLY A 66 17.15 5.56 15.08
CA GLY A 66 16.97 7.00 15.00
C GLY A 66 18.19 7.73 15.56
N GLU A 67 18.81 8.58 14.73
CA GLU A 67 19.93 9.44 15.08
C GLU A 67 19.50 10.89 14.87
N PHE A 68 19.31 11.63 15.96
CA PHE A 68 18.87 13.03 15.92
C PHE A 68 20.05 13.98 16.03
N GLU A 69 20.17 14.88 15.06
CA GLU A 69 21.20 15.91 15.00
C GLU A 69 20.92 17.05 15.98
N GLY A 70 19.63 17.30 16.27
CA GLY A 70 19.22 18.30 17.24
C GLY A 70 17.74 18.23 17.59
N ILE A 71 17.40 18.91 18.68
CA ILE A 71 16.04 19.08 19.19
C ILE A 71 15.86 20.52 19.65
N ALA A 72 14.75 21.13 19.26
CA ALA A 72 14.29 22.42 19.76
C ALA A 72 13.07 22.22 20.66
N TYR A 73 13.01 22.93 21.78
CA TYR A 73 11.92 22.81 22.76
C TYR A 73 11.14 24.12 22.86
N GLY A 74 9.82 24.01 22.75
CA GLY A 74 8.86 25.05 23.11
C GLY A 74 8.30 24.82 24.52
N THR A 75 7.07 25.29 24.74
CA THR A 75 6.39 25.20 26.06
C THR A 75 5.87 23.78 26.34
N ASP A 76 5.26 23.16 25.34
CA ASP A 76 4.62 21.84 25.36
C ASP A 76 4.98 21.02 24.10
N THR A 77 5.92 21.52 23.31
CA THR A 77 6.26 20.99 21.99
C THR A 77 7.76 20.75 21.92
N ALA A 78 8.18 19.63 21.33
CA ALA A 78 9.55 19.37 20.93
C ALA A 78 9.63 19.11 19.42
N VAL A 79 10.60 19.70 18.75
CA VAL A 79 10.88 19.47 17.33
C VAL A 79 12.26 18.83 17.21
N ALA A 80 12.30 17.58 16.77
CA ALA A 80 13.54 16.83 16.57
C ALA A 80 13.83 16.67 15.08
N TRP A 81 15.07 16.91 14.64
CA TRP A 81 15.50 16.66 13.26
C TRP A 81 16.73 15.77 13.23
N GLY A 82 16.80 14.94 12.20
CA GLY A 82 17.88 13.99 12.01
C GLY A 82 17.46 12.93 11.01
N ARG A 83 17.78 11.67 11.30
CA ARG A 83 17.55 10.56 10.38
C ARG A 83 17.10 9.31 11.11
N PHE A 84 16.36 8.45 10.42
CA PHE A 84 16.23 7.06 10.83
C PHE A 84 16.82 6.14 9.76
N ARG A 85 17.40 5.03 10.22
CA ARG A 85 18.06 4.03 9.40
C ARG A 85 17.58 2.63 9.74
N GLY A 86 17.82 1.69 8.84
CA GLY A 86 17.66 0.27 9.08
C GLY A 86 17.74 -0.52 7.76
N THR A 87 17.41 -1.80 7.83
CA THR A 87 17.42 -2.74 6.72
C THR A 87 16.10 -3.50 6.69
N ILE A 88 15.41 -3.49 5.54
CA ILE A 88 14.13 -4.18 5.39
C ILE A 88 14.33 -5.69 5.53
N ALA A 89 13.81 -6.29 6.60
CA ALA A 89 13.90 -7.72 6.89
C ALA A 89 12.57 -8.47 6.70
N ALA A 90 11.46 -7.74 6.69
CA ALA A 90 10.12 -8.26 6.44
C ALA A 90 9.28 -7.23 5.69
N ASP A 91 8.19 -7.68 5.08
CA ASP A 91 7.23 -6.76 4.49
C ASP A 91 6.62 -5.84 5.56
N PHE A 92 6.50 -4.56 5.24
CA PHE A 92 5.99 -3.56 6.16
C PHE A 92 4.50 -3.35 5.91
N LEU A 93 3.65 -3.85 6.81
CA LEU A 93 2.18 -3.71 6.76
C LEU A 93 1.54 -4.22 5.44
N GLY A 94 2.15 -5.19 4.77
CA GLY A 94 1.63 -5.71 3.50
C GLY A 94 1.82 -4.78 2.31
N LEU A 95 2.71 -3.78 2.42
CA LEU A 95 2.92 -2.75 1.42
C LEU A 95 3.87 -3.19 0.29
N GLY A 96 4.37 -4.42 0.32
CA GLY A 96 5.24 -4.99 -0.71
C GLY A 96 6.69 -4.52 -0.63
N ALA A 97 7.22 -4.30 0.58
CA ALA A 97 8.60 -3.90 0.78
C ALA A 97 9.59 -4.99 0.31
N LYS A 98 10.67 -4.57 -0.36
CA LYS A 98 11.70 -5.48 -0.88
C LYS A 98 12.73 -5.79 0.21
N ILE A 99 12.81 -7.05 0.61
CA ILE A 99 13.72 -7.56 1.64
C ILE A 99 15.19 -7.32 1.25
N GLY A 100 16.02 -6.98 2.24
CA GLY A 100 17.46 -6.73 2.12
C GLY A 100 17.83 -5.31 1.71
N ARG A 101 16.85 -4.41 1.52
CA ARG A 101 17.11 -3.02 1.14
C ARG A 101 17.49 -2.16 2.35
N PRO A 102 18.58 -1.37 2.28
CA PRO A 102 18.88 -0.39 3.31
C PRO A 102 17.94 0.82 3.20
N VAL A 103 17.61 1.40 4.33
CA VAL A 103 16.81 2.61 4.47
C VAL A 103 17.64 3.63 5.24
N ASP A 104 17.69 4.85 4.74
CA ASP A 104 18.32 6.00 5.37
C ASP A 104 17.55 7.27 5.00
N ILE A 105 16.71 7.75 5.92
CA ILE A 105 15.70 8.78 5.66
C ILE A 105 15.90 9.98 6.60
N PRO A 106 16.14 11.19 6.06
CA PRO A 106 16.05 12.40 6.85
C PRO A 106 14.60 12.65 7.27
N VAL A 107 14.42 13.00 8.54
CA VAL A 107 13.11 13.16 9.16
C VAL A 107 13.10 14.34 10.14
N THR A 108 11.96 15.00 10.23
CA THR A 108 11.62 15.91 11.32
C THR A 108 10.39 15.40 12.04
N PHE A 109 10.45 15.30 13.36
CA PHE A 109 9.29 14.99 14.21
C PHE A 109 8.86 16.23 14.98
N VAL A 110 7.57 16.51 14.97
CA VAL A 110 6.95 17.54 15.79
C VAL A 110 6.09 16.84 16.84
N CYS A 111 6.56 16.84 18.08
CA CYS A 111 5.92 16.18 19.20
C CYS A 111 5.27 17.20 20.13
N THR A 112 3.99 17.00 20.48
CA THR A 112 3.30 17.79 21.52
C THR A 112 3.01 16.91 22.73
N PHE A 113 3.02 17.50 23.92
CA PHE A 113 2.97 16.77 25.17
C PHE A 113 1.89 17.29 26.12
N ARG A 114 1.31 16.38 26.89
CA ARG A 114 0.39 16.65 27.99
C ARG A 114 0.76 15.77 29.18
N ASP A 115 0.95 16.37 30.35
CA ASP A 115 1.22 15.64 31.61
C ASP A 115 2.42 14.66 31.57
N GLY A 116 3.45 15.00 30.79
CA GLY A 116 4.69 14.24 30.62
C GLY A 116 4.63 13.20 29.50
N LEU A 117 3.49 13.07 28.82
CA LEU A 117 3.22 12.06 27.81
C LEU A 117 3.01 12.69 26.43
N LEU A 118 3.37 11.97 25.37
CA LEU A 118 3.13 12.41 23.99
C LEU A 118 1.63 12.44 23.71
N LEU A 119 1.11 13.60 23.38
CA LEU A 119 -0.26 13.77 22.87
C LEU A 119 -0.30 13.57 21.36
N SER A 120 0.69 14.11 20.64
CA SER A 120 0.81 13.93 19.20
C SER A 120 2.28 13.83 18.79
N ASP A 121 2.59 12.97 17.84
CA ASP A 121 3.85 12.92 17.10
C ASP A 121 3.55 12.98 15.61
N VAL A 122 4.07 14.01 14.92
CA VAL A 122 3.92 14.18 13.48
C VAL A 122 5.29 14.05 12.80
N GLY A 123 5.46 12.98 12.01
CA GLY A 123 6.63 12.73 11.20
C GLY A 123 6.54 13.38 9.82
N TYR A 124 7.57 14.14 9.47
CA TYR A 124 7.79 14.75 8.16
C TYR A 124 9.06 14.17 7.54
N PHE A 125 8.92 13.43 6.44
CA PHE A 125 10.04 12.93 5.65
C PHE A 125 9.65 12.85 4.18
N ASP A 126 10.63 12.67 3.31
CA ASP A 126 10.39 12.45 1.89
C ASP A 126 9.90 11.01 1.65
N VAL A 127 8.58 10.89 1.50
CA VAL A 127 7.90 9.62 1.23
C VAL A 127 8.35 8.99 -0.08
N ALA A 128 8.69 9.79 -1.10
CA ALA A 128 9.16 9.26 -2.38
C ALA A 128 10.53 8.60 -2.21
N THR A 129 11.44 9.22 -1.47
CA THR A 129 12.74 8.61 -1.11
C THR A 129 12.55 7.33 -0.29
N PHE A 130 11.62 7.30 0.66
CA PHE A 130 11.31 6.08 1.41
C PHE A 130 10.79 4.94 0.52
N CYS A 131 9.87 5.24 -0.39
CA CYS A 131 9.37 4.28 -1.38
C CYS A 131 10.48 3.75 -2.29
N GLU A 132 11.34 4.63 -2.82
CA GLU A 132 12.46 4.24 -3.67
C GLU A 132 13.41 3.27 -2.94
N GLN A 133 13.78 3.59 -1.70
CA GLN A 133 14.71 2.78 -0.91
C GLN A 133 14.11 1.43 -0.51
N THR A 134 12.83 1.40 -0.12
CA THR A 134 12.14 0.18 0.33
C THR A 134 11.60 -0.68 -0.81
N GLY A 135 11.38 -0.08 -1.99
CA GLY A 135 10.67 -0.71 -3.11
C GLY A 135 9.14 -0.74 -2.95
N ILE A 136 8.60 -0.10 -1.90
CA ILE A 136 7.15 0.08 -1.74
C ILE A 136 6.66 1.06 -2.81
N ARG A 137 5.55 0.73 -3.49
CA ARG A 137 4.92 1.64 -4.46
C ARG A 137 4.30 2.83 -3.72
N LEU A 138 4.53 4.04 -4.21
CA LEU A 138 3.99 5.27 -3.59
C LEU A 138 2.46 5.24 -3.49
N ALA A 139 1.79 4.65 -4.48
CA ALA A 139 0.34 4.51 -4.49
C ALA A 139 -0.18 3.57 -3.38
N SER A 140 0.63 2.64 -2.88
CA SER A 140 0.30 1.77 -1.75
C SER A 140 0.21 2.52 -0.42
N LEU A 141 0.75 3.75 -0.33
CA LEU A 141 0.80 4.52 0.92
C LEU A 141 -0.42 5.43 1.14
N ARG A 142 -1.24 5.64 0.11
CA ARG A 142 -2.40 6.52 0.20
C ARG A 142 -3.61 5.74 0.74
N PRO A 143 -4.45 6.34 1.61
CA PRO A 143 -5.73 5.76 1.96
C PRO A 143 -6.58 5.64 0.71
N THR A 144 -7.07 4.43 0.41
CA THR A 144 -7.91 4.17 -0.76
C THR A 144 -9.25 3.61 -0.31
N ILE A 145 -10.34 4.10 -0.88
CA ILE A 145 -11.57 3.30 -0.93
C ILE A 145 -11.20 2.09 -1.80
N GLY A 146 -11.30 0.89 -1.22
CA GLY A 146 -10.72 -0.30 -1.83
C GLY A 146 -9.26 -0.56 -1.44
N GLY A 147 -8.80 -0.16 -0.24
CA GLY A 147 -7.46 -0.51 0.30
C GLY A 147 -7.09 -1.99 0.32
N GLY A 148 -8.06 -2.89 0.10
CA GLY A 148 -7.82 -4.31 -0.15
C GLY A 148 -7.98 -4.75 -1.62
N PHE A 149 -8.32 -3.83 -2.53
CA PHE A 149 -8.60 -4.14 -3.93
C PHE A 149 -7.34 -4.56 -4.67
N ILE A 150 -6.21 -3.86 -4.55
CA ILE A 150 -4.98 -4.28 -5.26
C ILE A 150 -4.49 -5.66 -4.79
N PRO A 151 -4.36 -5.95 -3.48
CA PRO A 151 -4.05 -7.32 -3.03
C PRO A 151 -5.10 -8.34 -3.48
N GLY A 152 -6.39 -7.98 -3.47
CA GLY A 152 -7.47 -8.85 -3.95
C GLY A 152 -7.41 -9.10 -5.46
N TYR A 153 -7.05 -8.09 -6.25
CA TYR A 153 -6.86 -8.13 -7.70
C TYR A 153 -5.65 -9.01 -8.04
N GLU A 154 -4.52 -8.81 -7.35
CA GLU A 154 -3.32 -9.65 -7.48
C GLU A 154 -3.65 -11.11 -7.13
N ALA A 155 -4.38 -11.36 -6.04
CA ALA A 155 -4.80 -12.70 -5.65
C ALA A 155 -5.77 -13.34 -6.66
N PHE A 156 -6.75 -12.58 -7.17
CA PHE A 156 -7.68 -13.03 -8.19
C PHE A 156 -6.94 -13.45 -9.45
N TRP A 157 -6.02 -12.64 -9.96
CA TRP A 157 -5.30 -12.98 -11.18
C TRP A 157 -4.14 -13.96 -11.01
N ALA A 158 -3.70 -14.24 -9.78
CA ALA A 158 -2.80 -15.36 -9.51
C ALA A 158 -3.51 -16.72 -9.70
N ALA A 159 -4.82 -16.77 -9.45
CA ALA A 159 -5.67 -17.96 -9.61
C ALA A 159 -7.12 -17.55 -9.97
N PRO A 160 -7.39 -17.17 -11.23
CA PRO A 160 -8.66 -16.58 -11.62
C PRO A 160 -9.80 -17.59 -11.50
N ASP A 161 -10.83 -17.20 -10.73
CA ASP A 161 -12.07 -17.93 -10.55
C ASP A 161 -13.25 -17.03 -10.94
N PRO A 162 -13.89 -17.28 -12.11
CA PRO A 162 -15.06 -16.52 -12.54
C PRO A 162 -16.19 -16.49 -11.49
N ASP A 163 -16.32 -17.50 -10.65
CA ASP A 163 -17.43 -17.58 -9.69
C ASP A 163 -17.28 -16.62 -8.49
N LEU A 164 -16.12 -15.97 -8.36
CA LEU A 164 -15.89 -14.86 -7.43
C LEU A 164 -16.36 -13.51 -7.98
N VAL A 165 -16.59 -13.39 -9.29
CA VAL A 165 -16.97 -12.13 -9.95
C VAL A 165 -18.22 -11.47 -9.33
N PRO A 166 -19.30 -12.20 -9.00
CA PRO A 166 -20.47 -11.62 -8.35
C PRO A 166 -20.22 -11.04 -6.96
N GLN A 167 -19.05 -11.24 -6.36
CA GLN A 167 -18.69 -10.68 -5.06
C GLN A 167 -17.92 -9.35 -5.20
N ILE A 168 -17.29 -9.11 -6.35
CA ILE A 168 -16.38 -7.96 -6.58
C ILE A 168 -17.04 -6.80 -7.33
N GLY A 169 -18.03 -7.06 -8.19
CA GLY A 169 -18.70 -6.03 -9.01
C GLY A 169 -20.17 -5.80 -8.65
N THR A 170 -20.75 -4.66 -8.98
CA THR A 170 -22.19 -4.37 -8.81
C THR A 170 -23.02 -5.10 -9.87
N GLU A 171 -24.29 -5.39 -9.58
CA GLU A 171 -25.18 -6.10 -10.51
C GLU A 171 -25.31 -5.41 -11.88
N ASP A 172 -25.26 -4.08 -11.88
CA ASP A 172 -25.35 -3.17 -13.03
C ASP A 172 -23.99 -2.75 -13.60
N LEU A 173 -22.90 -3.45 -13.25
CA LEU A 173 -21.54 -3.15 -13.71
C LEU A 173 -21.50 -2.94 -15.22
N ARG A 174 -20.76 -1.93 -15.69
CA ARG A 174 -20.42 -1.75 -17.10
C ARG A 174 -18.93 -1.92 -17.31
N SER A 175 -18.53 -2.56 -18.40
CA SER A 175 -17.10 -2.67 -18.71
C SER A 175 -16.79 -2.69 -20.20
N THR A 176 -15.69 -2.05 -20.59
CA THR A 176 -15.14 -2.10 -21.94
C THR A 176 -13.81 -2.84 -21.95
N TRP A 177 -13.68 -3.87 -22.78
CA TRP A 177 -12.43 -4.60 -22.99
C TRP A 177 -11.96 -4.41 -24.43
N VAL A 178 -10.76 -3.86 -24.62
CA VAL A 178 -10.17 -3.72 -25.96
C VAL A 178 -10.05 -5.10 -26.60
N GLY A 179 -10.39 -5.20 -27.89
CA GLY A 179 -10.43 -6.48 -28.62
C GLY A 179 -11.76 -7.22 -28.54
N ARG A 180 -12.65 -6.84 -27.63
CA ARG A 180 -14.04 -7.33 -27.56
C ARG A 180 -15.00 -6.36 -28.28
N PRO A 181 -15.89 -6.85 -29.16
CA PRO A 181 -16.96 -6.01 -29.70
C PRO A 181 -18.00 -5.66 -28.63
N GLY A 182 -18.33 -4.37 -28.51
CA GLY A 182 -19.39 -3.89 -27.62
C GLY A 182 -19.00 -3.81 -26.14
N GLU A 183 -19.85 -3.13 -25.38
CA GLU A 183 -19.74 -3.02 -23.92
C GLU A 183 -20.24 -4.32 -23.24
N ILE A 184 -19.67 -4.64 -22.08
CA ILE A 184 -20.16 -5.66 -21.15
C ILE A 184 -21.17 -4.97 -20.23
N VAL A 185 -22.39 -5.51 -20.11
CA VAL A 185 -23.46 -4.90 -19.31
C VAL A 185 -24.01 -5.91 -18.30
N GLY A 186 -23.70 -5.66 -17.03
CA GLY A 186 -24.13 -6.43 -15.88
C GLY A 186 -23.10 -7.47 -15.42
N ILE A 187 -23.18 -7.82 -14.14
CA ILE A 187 -22.16 -8.67 -13.50
C ILE A 187 -22.06 -10.08 -14.10
N ASN A 188 -23.17 -10.63 -14.58
CA ASN A 188 -23.20 -11.96 -15.18
C ASN A 188 -22.46 -11.99 -16.53
N GLU A 189 -22.63 -10.96 -17.37
CA GLU A 189 -21.90 -10.87 -18.64
C GLU A 189 -20.40 -10.66 -18.40
N TYR A 190 -20.04 -9.93 -17.35
CA TYR A 190 -18.65 -9.79 -16.94
C TYR A 190 -18.06 -11.11 -16.44
N GLN A 191 -18.82 -11.89 -15.65
CA GLN A 191 -18.42 -13.23 -15.20
C GLN A 191 -18.17 -14.17 -16.38
N ASP A 192 -19.08 -14.20 -17.35
CA ASP A 192 -18.92 -15.00 -18.57
C ASP A 192 -17.69 -14.55 -19.36
N HIS A 193 -17.44 -13.25 -19.44
CA HIS A 193 -16.24 -12.74 -20.11
C HIS A 193 -14.93 -13.15 -19.44
N ILE A 194 -14.87 -13.15 -18.11
CA ILE A 194 -13.71 -13.68 -17.38
C ILE A 194 -13.53 -15.16 -17.67
N ARG A 195 -14.61 -15.96 -17.69
CA ARG A 195 -14.57 -17.38 -18.03
C ARG A 195 -13.98 -17.59 -19.42
N ASP A 196 -14.51 -16.90 -20.44
CA ASP A 196 -14.01 -16.94 -21.81
C ASP A 196 -12.52 -16.59 -21.90
N THR A 197 -12.08 -15.58 -21.12
CA THR A 197 -10.68 -15.15 -21.08
C THR A 197 -9.76 -16.22 -20.50
N THR A 198 -10.18 -16.85 -19.41
CA THR A 198 -9.41 -17.93 -18.76
C THR A 198 -9.36 -19.22 -19.59
N GLU A 199 -10.38 -19.47 -20.42
CA GLU A 199 -10.40 -20.58 -21.36
C GLU A 199 -9.53 -20.31 -22.59
N LEU A 200 -9.56 -19.07 -23.09
CA LEU A 200 -8.78 -18.62 -24.25
C LEU A 200 -7.27 -18.57 -23.96
N ILE A 201 -6.90 -18.02 -22.81
CA ILE A 201 -5.51 -17.83 -22.39
C ILE A 201 -5.21 -18.82 -21.27
N ALA A 202 -4.78 -20.01 -21.66
CA ALA A 202 -4.46 -21.08 -20.73
C ALA A 202 -3.37 -20.65 -19.74
N GLY A 203 -3.66 -20.80 -18.44
CA GLY A 203 -2.75 -20.41 -17.36
C GLY A 203 -2.52 -18.89 -17.29
N VAL A 204 -3.49 -18.08 -17.69
CA VAL A 204 -3.39 -16.61 -17.60
C VAL A 204 -3.08 -16.18 -16.17
N GLN A 205 -2.07 -15.32 -16.05
CA GLN A 205 -1.71 -14.64 -14.82
C GLN A 205 -1.47 -13.17 -15.13
N VAL A 206 -1.83 -12.30 -14.17
CA VAL A 206 -1.60 -10.86 -14.27
C VAL A 206 -0.77 -10.40 -13.08
N GLU A 207 0.33 -9.73 -13.38
CA GLU A 207 1.20 -9.07 -12.41
C GLU A 207 0.97 -7.57 -12.49
N VAL A 208 0.74 -6.92 -11.35
CA VAL A 208 0.61 -5.46 -11.30
C VAL A 208 2.01 -4.83 -11.35
N ILE A 209 2.24 -3.98 -12.35
CA ILE A 209 3.46 -3.18 -12.49
C ILE A 209 3.38 -1.98 -11.54
N ASP A 210 2.34 -1.17 -11.70
CA ASP A 210 2.08 0.01 -10.89
C ASP A 210 0.58 0.29 -10.84
N PHE A 211 0.14 1.14 -9.92
CA PHE A 211 -1.25 1.57 -9.87
C PHE A 211 -1.38 2.99 -9.35
N LEU A 212 -2.50 3.63 -9.63
CA LEU A 212 -2.92 4.87 -9.00
C LEU A 212 -4.34 4.67 -8.48
N ALA A 213 -4.58 5.04 -7.23
CA ALA A 213 -5.88 4.94 -6.61
C ALA A 213 -6.21 6.26 -5.93
N GLU A 214 -7.38 6.79 -6.23
CA GLU A 214 -7.87 8.07 -5.70
C GLU A 214 -9.40 8.02 -5.62
N ASP A 215 -9.95 8.42 -4.48
CA ASP A 215 -11.39 8.42 -4.20
C ASP A 215 -12.07 7.11 -4.62
N ASP A 216 -12.86 7.13 -5.69
CA ASP A 216 -13.65 6.02 -6.21
C ASP A 216 -13.08 5.41 -7.49
N VAL A 217 -11.82 5.71 -7.87
CA VAL A 217 -11.18 5.20 -9.09
C VAL A 217 -9.82 4.57 -8.82
N VAL A 218 -9.54 3.47 -9.52
CA VAL A 218 -8.24 2.80 -9.54
C VAL A 218 -7.80 2.60 -10.98
N PHE A 219 -6.57 2.99 -11.29
CA PHE A 219 -5.85 2.67 -12.52
C PHE A 219 -4.76 1.65 -12.19
N ILE A 220 -4.62 0.59 -12.98
CA ILE A 220 -3.63 -0.47 -12.78
C ILE A 220 -2.86 -0.66 -14.07
N GLU A 221 -1.57 -0.41 -14.06
CA GLU A 221 -0.67 -0.89 -15.10
C GLU A 221 -0.30 -2.34 -14.78
N PHE A 222 -0.46 -3.23 -15.75
CA PHE A 222 -0.22 -4.65 -15.54
C PHE A 222 0.54 -5.29 -16.68
N VAL A 223 1.12 -6.46 -16.40
CA VAL A 223 1.57 -7.39 -17.42
C VAL A 223 0.85 -8.72 -17.27
N ALA A 224 0.26 -9.18 -18.36
CA ALA A 224 -0.38 -10.47 -18.44
C ALA A 224 0.51 -11.48 -19.17
N THR A 225 0.50 -12.72 -18.70
CA THR A 225 1.19 -13.86 -19.33
C THR A 225 0.28 -15.07 -19.39
N GLY A 226 0.48 -15.92 -20.39
CA GLY A 226 -0.24 -17.19 -20.52
C GLY A 226 0.05 -17.87 -21.84
N THR A 227 -0.81 -18.80 -22.24
CA THR A 227 -0.65 -19.55 -23.50
C THR A 227 -1.93 -19.51 -24.33
N VAL A 228 -1.83 -19.18 -25.62
CA VAL A 228 -2.94 -19.22 -26.58
C VAL A 228 -2.56 -20.19 -27.70
N ASN A 229 -3.38 -21.22 -27.96
CA ASN A 229 -3.08 -22.27 -28.95
C ASN A 229 -1.66 -22.88 -28.82
N GLY A 230 -1.20 -23.08 -27.58
CA GLY A 230 0.14 -23.60 -27.29
C GLY A 230 1.28 -22.59 -27.49
N GLN A 231 0.99 -21.37 -27.94
CA GLN A 231 1.98 -20.29 -28.08
C GLN A 231 2.01 -19.42 -26.81
N PRO A 232 3.20 -19.15 -26.24
CA PRO A 232 3.31 -18.25 -25.11
C PRO A 232 2.96 -16.82 -25.54
N VAL A 233 2.15 -16.14 -24.73
CA VAL A 233 1.79 -14.74 -24.91
C VAL A 233 2.21 -13.94 -23.68
N ARG A 234 2.68 -12.71 -23.92
CA ARG A 234 2.97 -11.70 -22.90
C ARG A 234 2.58 -10.34 -23.44
N PHE A 235 1.82 -9.57 -22.69
CA PHE A 235 1.41 -8.22 -23.08
C PHE A 235 1.22 -7.33 -21.85
N THR A 236 1.51 -6.04 -22.02
CA THR A 236 1.23 -5.01 -21.01
C THR A 236 -0.14 -4.41 -21.29
N GLY A 237 -0.84 -4.03 -20.23
CA GLY A 237 -2.12 -3.35 -20.32
C GLY A 237 -2.34 -2.37 -19.19
N LEU A 238 -3.49 -1.70 -19.28
CA LEU A 238 -4.00 -0.79 -18.28
C LEU A 238 -5.46 -1.14 -17.99
N ASP A 239 -5.77 -1.31 -16.71
CA ASP A 239 -7.14 -1.36 -16.21
C ASP A 239 -7.50 -0.03 -15.55
N ARG A 240 -8.77 0.35 -15.67
CA ARG A 240 -9.41 1.40 -14.86
C ARG A 240 -10.70 0.85 -14.27
N PHE A 241 -10.89 0.98 -12.96
CA PHE A 241 -12.12 0.61 -12.27
C PHE A 241 -12.67 1.79 -11.48
N HIS A 242 -13.99 2.03 -11.58
CA HIS A 242 -14.71 2.86 -10.62
C HIS A 242 -15.47 2.01 -9.60
N PHE A 243 -15.63 2.55 -8.39
CA PHE A 243 -16.23 1.85 -7.27
C PHE A 243 -17.50 2.54 -6.80
N ARG A 244 -18.49 1.73 -6.40
CA ARG A 244 -19.67 2.16 -5.65
C ARG A 244 -19.90 1.18 -4.52
N ASP A 245 -19.96 1.71 -3.29
CA ASP A 245 -20.11 0.91 -2.06
C ASP A 245 -19.05 -0.21 -1.94
N GLY A 246 -17.81 0.10 -2.32
CA GLY A 246 -16.67 -0.83 -2.27
C GLY A 246 -16.67 -1.92 -3.34
N ARG A 247 -17.58 -1.88 -4.32
CA ARG A 247 -17.68 -2.84 -5.43
C ARG A 247 -17.47 -2.14 -6.77
N VAL A 248 -16.86 -2.83 -7.72
CA VAL A 248 -16.60 -2.30 -9.07
C VAL A 248 -17.94 -2.04 -9.79
N CYS A 249 -18.16 -0.84 -10.32
CA CYS A 249 -19.38 -0.48 -11.06
C CYS A 249 -19.11 -0.08 -12.53
N ASP A 250 -17.89 0.38 -12.84
CA ASP A 250 -17.44 0.67 -14.20
C ASP A 250 -16.01 0.13 -14.38
N GLY A 251 -15.71 -0.43 -15.54
CA GLY A 251 -14.41 -1.01 -15.85
C GLY A 251 -13.93 -0.69 -17.27
N LEU A 252 -12.63 -0.52 -17.45
CA LEU A 252 -11.99 -0.42 -18.75
C LEU A 252 -10.70 -1.23 -18.73
N THR A 253 -10.55 -2.16 -19.67
CA THR A 253 -9.34 -2.96 -19.86
C THR A 253 -8.75 -2.70 -21.23
N MET A 254 -7.53 -2.14 -21.26
CA MET A 254 -6.80 -1.78 -22.47
C MET A 254 -5.50 -2.57 -22.57
N TYR A 255 -5.22 -3.18 -23.72
CA TYR A 255 -3.97 -3.89 -23.99
C TYR A 255 -3.74 -4.00 -25.50
N ASP A 256 -2.53 -4.40 -25.90
CA ASP A 256 -2.25 -4.75 -27.30
C ASP A 256 -2.85 -6.12 -27.65
N ASP A 257 -4.11 -6.12 -28.10
CA ASP A 257 -4.83 -7.32 -28.50
C ASP A 257 -4.21 -8.05 -29.72
N SER A 258 -3.27 -7.40 -30.43
CA SER A 258 -2.62 -8.01 -31.59
C SER A 258 -1.72 -9.18 -31.17
N VAL A 259 -1.23 -9.18 -29.93
CA VAL A 259 -0.46 -10.29 -29.36
C VAL A 259 -1.29 -11.58 -29.32
N ILE A 260 -2.54 -11.49 -28.85
CA ILE A 260 -3.47 -12.62 -28.80
C ILE A 260 -3.91 -13.01 -30.20
N ARG A 261 -4.26 -12.03 -31.05
CA ARG A 261 -4.70 -12.30 -32.43
C ARG A 261 -3.65 -13.05 -33.25
N ARG A 262 -2.36 -12.68 -33.14
CA ARG A 262 -1.27 -13.41 -33.81
C ARG A 262 -1.11 -14.84 -33.29
N ALA A 263 -1.23 -15.05 -31.98
CA ALA A 263 -1.13 -16.39 -31.41
C ALA A 263 -2.28 -17.31 -31.88
N LEU A 264 -3.48 -16.77 -32.07
CA LEU A 264 -4.61 -17.50 -32.65
C LEU A 264 -4.38 -17.94 -34.09
N GLU A 265 -3.64 -17.16 -34.89
CA GLU A 265 -3.36 -17.47 -36.30
C GLU A 265 -2.35 -18.61 -36.47
N VAL A 266 -1.40 -18.77 -35.54
CA VAL A 266 -0.34 -19.80 -35.61
C VAL A 266 -0.88 -21.23 -35.39
N GLY A 267 -2.08 -21.36 -34.81
CA GLY A 267 -2.75 -22.63 -34.55
C GLY A 267 -3.70 -23.11 -35.65
N LYS A 268 -3.80 -22.40 -36.78
CA LYS A 268 -4.56 -22.82 -37.98
C LYS A 268 -3.67 -23.54 -38.98
#